data_AF-A0AAV6H676-F1
#
_entry.id   AF-A0AAV6H676-F1
#
_cell.length_a   1.000
_cell.length_b   1.000
_cell.length_c   1.000
_cell.angle_alpha   90.00
_cell.angle_beta   90.00
_cell.angle_gamma   90.00
#
_symmetry.space_group_name_H-M   'P 1'
#
loop_
_entity.id
_entity.type
_entity.pdbx_description
1 polymer ?
#
loop_
_entity_poly.entity_id
_entity_poly.type
_entity_poly.pdbx_seq_one_letter_code
_entity_poly.pdbx_strand_id
1 'polypeptide(L)'
;MMGSAESTTRKVSFGLDDGDTVRILRGVKLSEDVLQRMRGANEFSKSQTKTTLGNKENTEPHLQSSSQQQSQSQPQPQPQPQPQATSGSTAADVSEELKRRYERQQSIIQEELARIARREREASRQDLSRAMQRERAQTRQEADKAQSLLPQAVEEWSKQLEKKEAELKALDAFYKEQIAQLEKRNVERYKATHEQFRSAATKSESHVRPRNTEAVCTSLQAQILHCYRENRDQTLRCSDLAKEYMQCIDAAKKNLLVNHG
;
A
#
# COMPACT_ATOMS: atom_id res chain seq x y z
N MET A 1 -21.48 -46.58 16.06
CA MET A 1 -20.13 -45.99 16.04
C MET A 1 -20.18 -44.67 16.79
N MET A 2 -19.59 -44.58 17.98
CA MET A 2 -19.40 -43.31 18.69
C MET A 2 -17.92 -42.94 18.55
N GLY A 3 -17.66 -41.80 17.91
CA GLY A 3 -16.32 -41.32 17.62
C GLY A 3 -15.63 -40.77 18.85
N SER A 4 -14.44 -41.28 19.13
CA SER A 4 -13.49 -40.74 20.09
C SER A 4 -13.12 -39.31 19.70
N ALA A 5 -13.49 -38.34 20.53
CA ALA A 5 -12.99 -36.97 20.43
C ALA A 5 -11.62 -36.90 21.12
N GLU A 6 -10.57 -36.70 20.34
CA GLU A 6 -9.20 -36.51 20.81
C GLU A 6 -9.11 -35.29 21.75
N SER A 7 -8.72 -35.52 23.01
CA SER A 7 -8.42 -34.46 23.97
C SER A 7 -7.08 -33.82 23.66
N THR A 8 -7.09 -32.75 22.87
CA THR A 8 -5.95 -31.83 22.76
C THR A 8 -5.89 -30.92 23.98
N THR A 9 -4.77 -30.94 24.72
CA THR A 9 -4.49 -30.05 25.85
C THR A 9 -4.40 -28.59 25.37
N ARG A 10 -5.40 -27.77 25.72
CA ARG A 10 -5.45 -26.35 25.36
C ARG A 10 -4.54 -25.56 26.32
N LYS A 11 -3.57 -24.82 25.79
CA LYS A 11 -2.78 -23.86 26.59
C LYS A 11 -3.67 -22.69 26.99
N VAL A 12 -3.71 -22.38 28.28
CA VAL A 12 -4.47 -21.27 28.88
C VAL A 12 -3.48 -20.37 29.62
N SER A 13 -3.63 -19.06 29.46
CA SER A 13 -2.87 -18.05 30.19
C SER A 13 -3.76 -17.44 31.28
N PHE A 14 -3.16 -17.08 32.42
CA PHE A 14 -3.86 -16.43 33.52
C PHE A 14 -3.55 -14.93 33.48
N GLY A 15 -4.58 -14.09 33.55
CA GLY A 15 -4.45 -12.64 33.64
C GLY A 15 -5.29 -12.10 34.79
N LEU A 16 -4.89 -10.96 35.37
CA LEU A 16 -5.68 -10.23 36.36
C LEU A 16 -6.58 -9.23 35.62
N ASP A 17 -7.84 -9.13 36.03
CA ASP A 17 -8.79 -8.11 35.56
C ASP A 17 -8.64 -6.79 36.33
N ASP A 18 -9.34 -5.73 35.92
CA ASP A 18 -9.32 -4.40 36.58
C ASP A 18 -9.74 -4.42 38.07
N GLY A 19 -10.33 -5.52 38.54
CA GLY A 19 -10.64 -5.77 39.96
C GLY A 19 -9.71 -6.78 40.65
N ASP A 20 -8.45 -6.90 40.22
CA ASP A 20 -7.41 -7.80 40.77
C ASP A 20 -7.82 -9.29 40.87
N THR A 21 -8.80 -9.70 40.06
CA THR A 21 -9.34 -11.06 40.08
C THR A 21 -8.74 -11.90 38.96
N VAL A 22 -8.26 -13.11 39.28
CA VAL A 22 -7.64 -14.03 38.31
C VAL A 22 -8.67 -14.54 37.30
N ARG A 23 -8.42 -14.29 36.01
CA ARG A 23 -9.21 -14.80 34.88
C ARG A 23 -8.38 -15.74 34.01
N ILE A 24 -9.03 -16.78 33.51
CA ILE A 24 -8.43 -17.73 32.56
C ILE A 24 -8.66 -17.18 31.15
N LEU A 25 -7.60 -16.64 30.54
CA LEU A 25 -7.59 -16.18 29.16
C LEU A 25 -7.39 -17.37 28.23
N ARG A 26 -8.43 -17.67 27.45
CA ARG A 26 -8.38 -18.72 26.42
C ARG A 26 -7.66 -18.14 25.20
N GLY A 27 -6.35 -18.37 25.10
CA GLY A 27 -5.56 -17.90 23.97
C GLY A 27 -6.02 -18.53 22.65
N VAL A 28 -6.25 -17.71 21.62
CA VAL A 28 -6.45 -18.17 20.24
C VAL A 28 -5.07 -18.27 19.60
N LYS A 29 -4.65 -19.48 19.19
CA LYS A 29 -3.41 -19.66 18.43
C LYS A 29 -3.65 -19.14 17.01
N LEU A 30 -3.13 -17.95 16.71
CA LEU A 30 -3.14 -17.42 15.35
C LEU A 30 -2.23 -18.30 14.46
N SER A 31 -2.67 -18.59 13.24
CA SER A 31 -1.85 -19.30 12.27
C SER A 31 -0.69 -18.41 11.82
N GLU A 32 0.40 -19.04 11.38
CA GLU A 32 1.61 -18.34 10.93
C GLU A 32 1.30 -17.35 9.80
N ASP A 33 0.37 -17.69 8.89
CA ASP A 33 -0.13 -16.82 7.84
C ASP A 33 -0.82 -15.54 8.36
N VAL A 34 -1.57 -15.64 9.46
CA VAL A 34 -2.22 -14.47 10.08
C VAL A 34 -1.16 -13.56 10.71
N LEU A 35 -0.16 -14.15 11.38
CA LEU A 35 0.97 -13.39 11.94
C LEU A 35 1.83 -12.73 10.84
N GLN A 36 2.02 -13.41 9.72
CA GLN A 36 2.76 -12.88 8.57
C GLN A 36 2.06 -11.66 7.95
N ARG A 37 0.73 -11.71 7.81
CA ARG A 37 -0.08 -10.57 7.34
C ARG A 37 -0.05 -9.39 8.30
N MET A 38 -0.13 -9.64 9.61
CA MET A 38 -0.03 -8.58 10.61
C MET A 38 1.35 -7.90 10.61
N ARG A 39 2.43 -8.62 10.30
CA ARG A 39 3.77 -8.05 10.11
C ARG A 39 3.89 -7.27 8.78
N GLY A 40 3.31 -7.79 7.70
CA GLY A 40 3.37 -7.17 6.36
C GLY A 40 2.54 -5.90 6.20
N ALA A 41 1.49 -5.71 7.00
CA ALA A 41 0.66 -4.51 6.97
C ALA A 41 1.44 -3.21 7.28
N ASN A 42 2.59 -3.32 7.96
CA ASN A 42 3.44 -2.18 8.30
C ASN A 42 4.38 -1.74 7.15
N GLU A 43 4.51 -2.54 6.08
CA GLU A 43 5.43 -2.30 4.96
C GLU A 43 4.76 -1.69 3.71
N PHE A 44 3.43 -1.73 3.61
CA PHE A 44 2.70 -1.19 2.44
C PHE A 44 2.63 0.34 2.38
N SER A 45 3.12 1.04 3.41
CA SER A 45 3.07 2.51 3.48
C SER A 45 4.27 3.24 2.84
N LYS A 46 5.24 2.52 2.24
CA LYS A 46 6.49 3.14 1.75
C LYS A 46 6.76 3.13 0.24
N SER A 47 5.90 2.55 -0.59
CA SER A 47 6.28 2.27 -2.00
C SER A 47 5.56 3.07 -3.09
N GLN A 48 4.91 4.18 -2.77
CA GLN A 48 4.38 5.10 -3.81
C GLN A 48 5.01 6.49 -3.74
N THR A 49 6.29 6.60 -4.06
CA THR A 49 6.88 7.83 -4.63
C THR A 49 8.16 7.48 -5.39
N LYS A 50 8.12 7.48 -6.74
CA LYS A 50 9.14 8.06 -7.63
C LYS A 50 8.90 7.65 -9.08
N THR A 51 8.41 8.62 -9.84
CA THR A 51 8.56 8.74 -11.29
C THR A 51 9.93 9.35 -11.66
N THR A 52 10.25 9.23 -12.95
CA THR A 52 11.21 9.99 -13.79
C THR A 52 12.68 9.51 -13.96
N LEU A 53 12.92 9.02 -15.20
CA LEU A 53 13.95 9.38 -16.19
C LEU A 53 15.43 9.02 -15.99
N GLY A 54 15.96 8.28 -16.97
CA GLY A 54 17.35 8.38 -17.42
C GLY A 54 17.96 7.07 -17.92
N ASN A 55 17.93 6.79 -19.23
CA ASN A 55 19.15 6.77 -20.06
C ASN A 55 18.90 6.32 -21.51
N LYS A 56 19.61 7.03 -22.39
CA LYS A 56 19.84 6.79 -23.82
C LYS A 56 20.59 5.48 -24.03
N GLU A 57 20.27 4.73 -25.08
CA GLU A 57 21.27 4.36 -26.09
C GLU A 57 20.61 3.96 -27.41
N ASN A 58 21.36 4.19 -28.49
CA ASN A 58 21.05 3.96 -29.90
C ASN A 58 20.43 2.59 -30.19
N THR A 59 19.57 2.52 -31.21
CA THR A 59 19.79 1.74 -32.45
C THR A 59 18.63 2.02 -33.42
N GLU A 60 18.95 2.60 -34.56
CA GLU A 60 18.06 2.75 -35.73
C GLU A 60 17.60 1.37 -36.25
N PRO A 61 16.34 1.22 -36.66
CA PRO A 61 15.96 0.24 -37.66
C PRO A 61 15.84 0.90 -39.03
N HIS A 62 16.77 0.54 -39.91
CA HIS A 62 16.75 0.83 -41.34
C HIS A 62 15.72 -0.06 -42.04
N LEU A 63 14.70 0.54 -42.67
CA LEU A 63 13.83 -0.09 -43.64
C LEU A 63 13.25 0.98 -44.58
N GLN A 64 13.73 1.01 -45.83
CA GLN A 64 12.95 0.85 -47.07
C GLN A 64 13.59 1.55 -48.27
N SER A 65 14.28 0.73 -49.05
CA SER A 65 14.06 0.50 -50.49
C SER A 65 13.31 1.56 -51.31
N SER A 66 13.98 1.96 -52.41
CA SER A 66 13.53 1.84 -53.82
C SER A 66 13.58 3.15 -54.64
N SER A 67 14.30 3.04 -55.76
CA SER A 67 13.90 3.48 -57.10
C SER A 67 14.37 4.83 -57.65
N GLN A 68 15.30 4.67 -58.61
CA GLN A 68 15.36 5.27 -59.95
C GLN A 68 16.54 6.22 -60.21
N GLN A 69 17.67 5.61 -60.58
CA GLN A 69 18.61 6.18 -61.52
C GLN A 69 18.22 5.69 -62.92
N GLN A 70 17.95 6.64 -63.82
CA GLN A 70 17.88 6.39 -65.25
C GLN A 70 19.11 7.04 -65.90
N SER A 71 19.83 6.18 -66.61
CA SER A 71 20.91 6.43 -67.55
C SER A 71 20.52 7.47 -68.60
N GLN A 72 21.47 8.28 -69.08
CA GLN A 72 21.85 8.21 -70.49
C GLN A 72 23.09 9.06 -70.84
N SER A 73 23.84 8.42 -71.72
CA SER A 73 25.07 8.73 -72.44
C SER A 73 24.95 9.79 -73.54
N GLN A 74 26.10 10.46 -73.79
CA GLN A 74 26.67 10.86 -75.11
C GLN A 74 25.98 11.98 -75.94
N PRO A 75 26.64 12.58 -76.97
CA PRO A 75 28.00 12.35 -77.53
C PRO A 75 28.86 13.62 -77.81
N GLN A 76 30.15 13.38 -78.10
CA GLN A 76 31.07 14.22 -78.88
C GLN A 76 30.61 14.35 -80.36
N PRO A 77 31.01 15.40 -81.10
CA PRO A 77 32.08 15.20 -82.11
C PRO A 77 33.03 16.42 -82.34
N GLN A 78 34.30 16.11 -82.64
CA GLN A 78 35.27 16.93 -83.41
C GLN A 78 35.03 16.73 -84.93
N PRO A 79 35.66 17.46 -85.91
CA PRO A 79 36.94 18.20 -85.85
C PRO A 79 37.08 19.54 -86.65
N GLN A 80 38.09 20.36 -86.26
CA GLN A 80 39.00 21.25 -87.05
C GLN A 80 38.42 22.31 -88.04
N PRO A 81 39.19 23.31 -88.56
CA PRO A 81 40.63 23.60 -88.44
C PRO A 81 40.98 25.05 -87.98
N GLN A 82 42.24 25.27 -87.59
CA GLN A 82 42.85 26.62 -87.53
C GLN A 82 43.49 26.95 -88.88
N PRO A 83 43.22 28.13 -89.47
CA PRO A 83 44.06 28.74 -90.49
C PRO A 83 45.11 29.66 -89.86
N GLN A 84 46.26 29.71 -90.53
CA GLN A 84 47.41 30.56 -90.26
C GLN A 84 47.09 32.06 -90.29
N ALA A 85 48.02 32.80 -89.68
CA ALA A 85 48.04 34.23 -89.46
C ALA A 85 48.08 35.11 -90.72
N THR A 86 47.91 36.42 -90.43
CA THR A 86 48.20 37.64 -91.22
C THR A 86 47.03 38.10 -92.11
N SER A 87 46.60 39.37 -92.15
CA SER A 87 47.19 40.66 -91.78
C SER A 87 46.12 41.78 -91.76
N GLY A 88 46.35 42.87 -91.00
CA GLY A 88 45.77 44.20 -91.25
C GLY A 88 44.77 44.76 -90.22
N SER A 89 45.22 45.66 -89.32
CA SER A 89 44.53 46.77 -88.60
C SER A 89 42.99 46.67 -88.34
N THR A 90 42.39 46.62 -87.15
CA THR A 90 42.77 46.72 -85.72
C THR A 90 42.11 45.55 -84.95
N ALA A 91 42.84 44.46 -84.69
CA ALA A 91 42.29 43.24 -84.04
C ALA A 91 41.81 43.45 -82.57
N ALA A 92 42.27 44.51 -81.92
CA ALA A 92 41.90 44.85 -80.54
C ALA A 92 40.47 45.38 -80.42
N ASP A 93 40.02 46.25 -81.34
CA ASP A 93 38.69 46.87 -81.28
C ASP A 93 37.55 45.85 -81.48
N VAL A 94 37.76 44.90 -82.40
CA VAL A 94 36.80 43.80 -82.67
C VAL A 94 36.71 42.84 -81.49
N SER A 95 37.84 42.57 -80.82
CA SER A 95 37.89 41.74 -79.61
C SER A 95 37.18 42.42 -78.43
N GLU A 96 37.33 43.75 -78.30
CA GLU A 96 36.70 44.52 -77.24
C GLU A 96 35.17 44.60 -77.41
N GLU A 97 34.67 44.79 -78.65
CA GLU A 97 33.23 44.79 -78.92
C GLU A 97 32.59 43.41 -78.67
N LEU A 98 33.29 42.32 -79.00
CA LEU A 98 32.82 40.96 -78.69
C LEU A 98 32.71 40.73 -77.17
N LYS A 99 33.70 41.22 -76.41
CA LYS A 99 33.68 41.19 -74.95
C LYS A 99 32.51 41.98 -74.38
N ARG A 100 32.26 43.21 -74.88
CA ARG A 100 31.12 44.04 -74.47
C ARG A 100 29.78 43.36 -74.75
N ARG A 101 29.63 42.66 -75.88
CA ARG A 101 28.42 41.86 -76.19
C ARG A 101 28.22 40.72 -75.21
N TYR A 102 29.29 39.99 -74.88
CA TYR A 102 29.24 38.90 -73.91
C TYR A 102 28.86 39.39 -72.51
N GLU A 103 29.46 40.48 -72.04
CA GLU A 103 29.13 41.09 -70.74
C GLU A 103 27.67 41.58 -70.68
N ARG A 104 27.17 42.19 -71.77
CA ARG A 104 25.75 42.55 -71.90
C ARG A 104 24.85 41.32 -71.81
N GLN A 105 25.17 40.24 -72.52
CA GLN A 105 24.41 38.99 -72.45
C GLN A 105 24.45 38.36 -71.04
N GLN A 106 25.61 38.37 -70.38
CA GLN A 106 25.75 37.91 -68.99
C GLN A 106 24.88 38.74 -68.03
N SER A 107 24.84 40.07 -68.18
CA SER A 107 24.01 40.94 -67.34
C SER A 107 22.52 40.68 -67.50
N ILE A 108 22.05 40.45 -68.73
CA ILE A 108 20.64 40.10 -69.03
C ILE A 108 20.29 38.76 -68.40
N ILE A 109 21.15 37.74 -68.57
CA ILE A 109 20.94 36.42 -67.97
C ILE A 109 20.92 36.51 -66.44
N GLN A 110 21.83 37.27 -65.85
CA GLN A 110 21.89 37.48 -64.40
C GLN A 110 20.65 38.19 -63.86
N GLU A 111 20.14 39.19 -64.56
CA GLU A 111 18.91 39.90 -64.22
C GLU A 111 17.67 38.99 -64.32
N GLU A 112 17.57 38.18 -65.37
CA GLU A 112 16.48 37.22 -65.54
C GLU A 112 16.48 36.13 -64.46
N LEU A 113 17.65 35.59 -64.10
CA LEU A 113 17.80 34.67 -62.97
C LEU A 113 17.39 35.33 -61.65
N ALA A 114 17.79 36.59 -61.42
CA ALA A 114 17.39 37.33 -60.23
C ALA A 114 15.86 37.58 -60.19
N ARG A 115 15.24 37.86 -61.34
CA ARG A 115 13.79 38.03 -61.48
C ARG A 115 13.04 36.73 -61.17
N ILE A 116 13.50 35.60 -61.71
CA ILE A 116 12.92 34.27 -61.43
C ILE A 116 13.09 33.92 -59.95
N ALA A 117 14.28 34.10 -59.39
CA ALA A 117 14.56 33.82 -57.97
C ALA A 117 13.69 34.65 -57.00
N ARG A 118 13.36 35.91 -57.36
CA ARG A 118 12.42 36.72 -56.56
C ARG A 118 11.01 36.15 -56.62
N ARG A 119 10.50 35.82 -57.81
CA ARG A 119 9.17 35.24 -58.00
C ARG A 119 9.04 33.90 -57.27
N GLU A 120 10.06 33.05 -57.35
CA GLU A 120 10.10 31.78 -56.64
C GLU A 120 10.01 31.98 -55.12
N ARG A 121 10.82 32.89 -54.55
CA ARG A 121 10.75 33.23 -53.12
C ARG A 121 9.39 33.77 -52.70
N GLU A 122 8.78 34.64 -53.50
CA GLU A 122 7.45 35.19 -53.23
C GLU A 122 6.37 34.11 -53.29
N ALA A 123 6.42 33.23 -54.29
CA ALA A 123 5.53 32.08 -54.41
C ALA A 123 5.69 31.14 -53.19
N SER A 124 6.93 30.78 -52.83
CA SER A 124 7.19 29.97 -51.63
C SER A 124 6.70 30.61 -50.34
N ARG A 125 6.82 31.95 -50.21
CA ARG A 125 6.28 32.68 -49.04
C ARG A 125 4.75 32.68 -49.01
N GLN A 126 4.10 32.81 -50.17
CA GLN A 126 2.65 32.72 -50.27
C GLN A 126 2.16 31.30 -49.94
N ASP A 127 2.85 30.28 -50.44
CA ASP A 127 2.53 28.88 -50.15
C ASP A 127 2.72 28.56 -48.66
N LEU A 128 3.82 29.02 -48.05
CA LEU A 128 4.03 28.89 -46.61
C LEU A 128 2.95 29.64 -45.80
N SER A 129 2.56 30.85 -46.22
CA SER A 129 1.48 31.59 -45.58
C SER A 129 0.14 30.86 -45.67
N ARG A 130 -0.17 30.25 -46.83
CA ARG A 130 -1.39 29.45 -47.03
C ARG A 130 -1.35 28.17 -46.19
N ALA A 131 -0.22 27.48 -46.14
CA ALA A 131 -0.03 26.30 -45.30
C ALA A 131 -0.23 26.66 -43.81
N MET A 132 0.41 27.74 -43.34
CA MET A 132 0.26 28.22 -41.96
C MET A 132 -1.18 28.61 -41.62
N GLN A 133 -1.92 29.23 -42.55
CA GLN A 133 -3.34 29.54 -42.35
C GLN A 133 -4.19 28.28 -42.22
N ARG A 134 -3.92 27.25 -43.04
CA ARG A 134 -4.60 25.95 -42.96
C ARG A 134 -4.30 25.26 -41.63
N GLU A 135 -3.05 25.20 -41.22
CA GLU A 135 -2.64 24.66 -39.91
C GLU A 135 -3.36 25.37 -38.77
N ARG A 136 -3.35 26.71 -38.74
CA ARG A 136 -4.06 27.48 -37.71
C ARG A 136 -5.56 27.21 -37.69
N ALA A 137 -6.19 27.07 -38.86
CA ALA A 137 -7.60 26.74 -38.95
C ALA A 137 -7.89 25.32 -38.43
N GLN A 138 -7.04 24.35 -38.76
CA GLN A 138 -7.13 22.98 -38.25
C GLN A 138 -6.94 22.94 -36.74
N THR A 139 -5.90 23.58 -36.19
CA THR A 139 -5.67 23.64 -34.73
C THR A 139 -6.85 24.27 -33.98
N ARG A 140 -7.46 25.33 -34.53
CA ARG A 140 -8.67 25.93 -33.93
C ARG A 140 -9.85 24.97 -33.95
N GLN A 141 -10.08 24.30 -35.08
CA GLN A 141 -11.15 23.32 -35.19
C GLN A 141 -10.96 22.15 -34.22
N GLU A 142 -9.73 21.67 -34.06
CA GLU A 142 -9.40 20.62 -33.09
C GLU A 142 -9.58 21.09 -31.64
N ALA A 143 -9.18 22.32 -31.33
CA ALA A 143 -9.39 22.91 -30.01
C ALA A 143 -10.89 23.04 -29.68
N ASP A 144 -11.71 23.52 -30.63
CA ASP A 144 -13.16 23.65 -30.44
C ASP A 144 -13.83 22.26 -30.26
N LYS A 145 -13.41 21.27 -31.05
CA LYS A 145 -13.87 19.87 -30.90
C LYS A 145 -13.49 19.31 -29.54
N ALA A 146 -12.24 19.47 -29.11
CA ALA A 146 -11.77 19.03 -27.81
C ALA A 146 -12.56 19.71 -26.68
N GLN A 147 -12.78 21.03 -26.78
CA GLN A 147 -13.55 21.80 -25.81
C GLN A 147 -15.03 21.37 -25.74
N SER A 148 -15.62 20.90 -26.83
CA SER A 148 -16.99 20.39 -26.83
C SER A 148 -17.12 18.97 -26.26
N LEU A 149 -16.12 18.10 -26.44
CA LEU A 149 -16.18 16.69 -26.02
C LEU A 149 -15.71 16.47 -24.58
N LEU A 150 -14.73 17.25 -24.11
CA LEU A 150 -14.20 17.17 -22.75
C LEU A 150 -15.26 17.30 -21.65
N PRO A 151 -16.19 18.28 -21.69
CA PRO A 151 -17.19 18.44 -20.65
C PRO A 151 -18.11 17.23 -20.51
N GLN A 152 -18.52 16.61 -21.62
CA GLN A 152 -19.39 15.43 -21.59
C GLN A 152 -18.68 14.22 -21.00
N ALA A 153 -17.42 13.98 -21.41
CA ALA A 153 -16.64 12.89 -20.86
C ALA A 153 -16.39 13.10 -19.35
N VAL A 154 -16.03 14.32 -18.93
CA VAL A 154 -15.82 14.65 -17.52
C VAL A 154 -17.10 14.45 -16.69
N GLU A 155 -18.25 14.85 -17.21
CA GLU A 155 -19.56 14.66 -16.57
C GLU A 155 -19.96 13.17 -16.47
N GLU A 156 -19.58 12.34 -17.44
CA GLU A 156 -19.81 10.90 -17.37
C GLU A 156 -18.92 10.24 -16.31
N TRP A 157 -17.64 10.64 -16.28
CA TRP A 157 -16.70 10.18 -15.25
C TRP A 157 -17.09 10.63 -13.84
N SER A 158 -17.62 11.85 -13.67
CA SER A 158 -18.08 12.35 -12.37
C SER A 158 -19.26 11.52 -11.85
N LYS A 159 -20.26 11.24 -12.70
CA LYS A 159 -21.40 10.37 -12.33
C LYS A 159 -20.97 8.97 -11.95
N GLN A 160 -20.02 8.41 -12.71
CA GLN A 160 -19.49 7.08 -12.42
C GLN A 160 -18.74 7.06 -11.08
N LEU A 161 -17.99 8.12 -10.78
CA LEU A 161 -17.31 8.28 -9.50
C LEU A 161 -18.31 8.40 -8.34
N GLU A 162 -19.32 9.26 -8.47
CA GLU A 162 -20.38 9.42 -7.45
C GLU A 162 -21.11 8.11 -7.17
N LYS A 163 -21.40 7.32 -8.22
CA LYS A 163 -22.00 5.99 -8.06
C LYS A 163 -21.08 5.06 -7.27
N LYS A 164 -19.79 5.06 -7.57
CA LYS A 164 -18.80 4.23 -6.85
C LYS A 164 -18.62 4.67 -5.41
N GLU A 165 -18.62 5.96 -5.14
CA GLU A 165 -18.58 6.51 -3.79
C GLU A 165 -19.84 6.13 -3.00
N ALA A 166 -21.02 6.18 -3.63
CA ALA A 166 -22.27 5.75 -3.00
C ALA A 166 -22.28 4.24 -2.68
N GLU A 167 -21.80 3.40 -3.62
CA GLU A 167 -21.64 1.95 -3.42
C GLU A 167 -20.70 1.66 -2.24
N LEU A 168 -19.53 2.32 -2.19
CA LEU A 168 -18.56 2.16 -1.11
C LEU A 168 -19.11 2.64 0.24
N LYS A 169 -19.80 3.77 0.26
CA LYS A 169 -20.42 4.31 1.47
C LYS A 169 -21.51 3.39 2.02
N ALA A 170 -22.32 2.80 1.15
CA ALA A 170 -23.33 1.82 1.55
C ALA A 170 -22.69 0.57 2.16
N LEU A 171 -21.60 0.08 1.57
CA LEU A 171 -20.87 -1.09 2.07
C LEU A 171 -20.18 -0.82 3.42
N ASP A 172 -19.56 0.36 3.57
CA ASP A 172 -18.96 0.81 4.84
C ASP A 172 -20.02 0.90 5.94
N ALA A 173 -21.16 1.52 5.66
CA ALA A 173 -22.26 1.60 6.61
C ALA A 173 -22.79 0.21 7.01
N PHE A 174 -22.93 -0.71 6.05
CA PHE A 174 -23.35 -2.09 6.30
C PHE A 174 -22.38 -2.81 7.24
N TYR A 175 -21.07 -2.77 6.96
CA TYR A 175 -20.09 -3.46 7.79
C TYR A 175 -19.91 -2.82 9.16
N LYS A 176 -20.00 -1.49 9.27
CA LYS A 176 -20.03 -0.79 10.56
C LYS A 176 -21.20 -1.25 11.43
N GLU A 177 -22.39 -1.34 10.85
CA GLU A 177 -23.58 -1.84 11.55
C GLU A 177 -23.40 -3.30 11.99
N GLN A 178 -22.86 -4.17 11.12
CA GLN A 178 -22.59 -5.56 11.47
C GLN A 178 -21.59 -5.70 12.62
N ILE A 179 -20.51 -4.90 12.61
CA ILE A 179 -19.52 -4.88 13.70
C ILE A 179 -20.19 -4.40 15.00
N ALA A 180 -20.94 -3.30 14.95
CA ALA A 180 -21.63 -2.77 16.12
C ALA A 180 -22.62 -3.79 16.72
N GLN A 181 -23.35 -4.53 15.87
CA GLN A 181 -24.24 -5.60 16.32
C GLN A 181 -23.47 -6.77 16.96
N LEU A 182 -22.34 -7.16 16.37
CA LEU A 182 -21.49 -8.22 16.95
C LEU A 182 -20.89 -7.80 18.29
N GLU A 183 -20.38 -6.57 18.41
CA GLU A 183 -19.84 -6.00 19.64
C GLU A 183 -20.92 -5.94 20.73
N LYS A 184 -22.10 -5.42 20.39
CA LYS A 184 -23.25 -5.36 21.30
C LYS A 184 -23.63 -6.76 21.82
N ARG A 185 -23.80 -7.73 20.93
CA ARG A 185 -24.13 -9.11 21.30
C ARG A 185 -23.03 -9.78 22.12
N ASN A 186 -21.77 -9.46 21.86
CA ASN A 186 -20.63 -9.98 22.62
C ASN A 186 -20.68 -9.45 24.07
N VAL A 187 -20.84 -8.13 24.23
CA VAL A 187 -20.96 -7.47 25.53
C VAL A 187 -22.16 -8.00 26.32
N GLU A 188 -23.33 -8.15 25.68
CA GLU A 188 -24.52 -8.70 26.31
C GLU A 188 -24.31 -10.15 26.79
N ARG A 189 -23.72 -11.00 25.93
CA ARG A 189 -23.39 -12.38 26.30
C ARG A 189 -22.40 -12.43 27.47
N TYR A 190 -21.40 -11.57 27.45
CA TYR A 190 -20.41 -11.48 28.51
C TYR A 190 -21.06 -11.08 29.85
N LYS A 191 -21.89 -10.03 29.86
CA LYS A 191 -22.64 -9.58 31.04
C LYS A 191 -23.53 -10.68 31.60
N ALA A 192 -24.34 -11.31 30.73
CA ALA A 192 -25.21 -12.41 31.14
C ALA A 192 -24.42 -13.59 31.73
N THR A 193 -23.29 -13.95 31.12
CA THR A 193 -22.41 -15.03 31.60
C THR A 193 -21.80 -14.66 32.96
N HIS A 194 -21.36 -13.41 33.11
CA HIS A 194 -20.80 -12.89 34.35
C HIS A 194 -21.82 -12.89 35.48
N GLU A 195 -23.06 -12.46 35.22
CA GLU A 195 -24.16 -12.50 36.18
C GLU A 195 -24.54 -13.93 36.57
N GLN A 196 -24.64 -14.84 35.60
CA GLN A 196 -24.87 -16.26 35.87
C GLN A 196 -23.78 -16.87 36.74
N PHE A 197 -22.51 -16.58 36.44
CA PHE A 197 -21.38 -17.05 37.23
C PHE A 197 -21.45 -16.50 38.66
N ARG A 198 -21.68 -15.20 38.83
CA ARG A 198 -21.81 -14.58 40.16
C ARG A 198 -22.98 -15.16 40.94
N SER A 199 -24.15 -15.28 40.32
CA SER A 199 -25.32 -15.87 40.96
C SER A 199 -25.06 -17.33 41.38
N ALA A 200 -24.39 -18.11 40.53
CA ALA A 200 -24.03 -19.49 40.84
C ALA A 200 -22.98 -19.57 41.96
N ALA A 201 -21.98 -18.69 41.95
CA ALA A 201 -20.97 -18.59 43.00
C ALA A 201 -21.61 -18.22 44.35
N THR A 202 -22.42 -17.18 44.42
CA THR A 202 -23.12 -16.77 45.64
C THR A 202 -24.08 -17.85 46.14
N LYS A 203 -24.78 -18.54 45.23
CA LYS A 203 -25.62 -19.69 45.61
C LYS A 203 -24.79 -20.84 46.15
N SER A 204 -23.63 -21.12 45.56
CA SER A 204 -22.72 -22.15 46.07
C SER A 204 -22.15 -21.76 47.44
N GLU A 205 -21.72 -20.52 47.61
CA GLU A 205 -21.19 -19.99 48.88
C GLU A 205 -22.20 -20.10 50.01
N SER A 206 -23.49 -19.84 49.75
CA SER A 206 -24.53 -20.00 50.79
C SER A 206 -24.75 -21.45 51.22
N HIS A 207 -24.37 -22.43 50.39
CA HIS A 207 -24.49 -23.86 50.68
C HIS A 207 -23.17 -24.45 51.21
N VAL A 208 -22.05 -23.74 51.05
CA VAL A 208 -20.75 -24.14 51.60
C VAL A 208 -20.66 -23.67 53.05
N ARG A 209 -20.66 -24.63 53.97
CA ARG A 209 -20.50 -24.33 55.40
C ARG A 209 -19.09 -23.77 55.64
N PRO A 210 -18.94 -22.59 56.27
CA PRO A 210 -17.63 -22.06 56.63
C PRO A 210 -16.87 -23.08 57.48
N ARG A 211 -15.62 -23.38 57.10
CA ARG A 211 -14.76 -24.23 57.91
C ARG A 211 -14.38 -23.46 59.16
N ASN A 212 -14.62 -24.03 60.34
CA ASN A 212 -14.15 -23.43 61.57
C ASN A 212 -12.61 -23.49 61.61
N THR A 213 -11.96 -22.32 61.56
CA THR A 213 -10.50 -22.15 61.66
C THR A 213 -10.07 -21.66 63.03
N GLU A 214 -11.00 -21.54 63.98
CA GLU A 214 -10.73 -21.10 65.33
C GLU A 214 -9.85 -22.12 66.06
N ALA A 215 -8.83 -21.61 66.77
CA ALA A 215 -7.93 -22.45 67.53
C ALA A 215 -8.69 -23.12 68.68
N VAL A 216 -8.56 -24.43 68.82
CA VAL A 216 -9.24 -25.20 69.87
C VAL A 216 -8.31 -25.39 71.07
N CYS A 217 -8.89 -25.52 72.26
CA CYS A 217 -8.17 -25.78 73.51
C CYS A 217 -7.16 -24.69 73.91
N THR A 218 -7.39 -23.43 73.50
CA THR A 218 -6.47 -22.29 73.73
C THR A 218 -6.17 -22.04 75.21
N SER A 219 -7.16 -22.20 76.09
CA SER A 219 -7.00 -22.06 77.54
C SER A 219 -6.08 -23.14 78.14
N LEU A 220 -6.33 -24.41 77.82
CA LEU A 220 -5.49 -25.54 78.23
C LEU A 220 -4.09 -25.44 77.62
N GLN A 221 -3.97 -24.97 76.37
CA GLN A 221 -2.70 -24.69 75.72
C GLN A 221 -1.90 -23.63 76.48
N ALA A 222 -2.54 -22.56 76.95
CA ALA A 222 -1.85 -21.54 77.75
C ALA A 222 -1.38 -22.11 79.10
N GLN A 223 -2.23 -22.90 79.76
CA GLN A 223 -1.94 -23.50 81.07
C GLN A 223 -0.80 -24.52 81.00
N ILE A 224 -0.79 -25.40 79.99
CA ILE A 224 0.27 -26.42 79.85
C ILE A 224 1.62 -25.78 79.52
N LEU A 225 1.62 -24.75 78.66
CA LEU A 225 2.82 -23.97 78.35
C LEU A 225 3.31 -23.17 79.56
N HIS A 226 2.42 -22.76 80.46
CA HIS A 226 2.80 -22.14 81.73
C HIS A 226 3.41 -23.17 82.68
N CYS A 227 2.78 -24.34 82.87
CA CYS A 227 3.29 -25.38 83.76
C CYS A 227 4.70 -25.86 83.38
N TYR A 228 4.99 -26.08 82.09
CA TYR A 228 6.32 -26.46 81.63
C TYR A 228 7.38 -25.36 81.78
N ARG A 229 6.97 -24.09 81.77
CA ARG A 229 7.89 -22.97 82.04
C ARG A 229 8.33 -22.95 83.49
N GLU A 230 7.40 -23.20 84.41
CA GLU A 230 7.68 -23.24 85.86
C GLU A 230 8.39 -24.54 86.29
N ASN A 231 8.21 -25.65 85.56
CA ASN A 231 8.72 -26.98 85.92
C ASN A 231 9.67 -27.57 84.87
N ARG A 232 10.76 -26.87 84.56
CA ARG A 232 11.70 -27.24 83.47
C ARG A 232 12.37 -28.62 83.67
N ASP A 233 12.82 -28.91 84.89
CA ASP A 233 13.55 -30.14 85.20
C ASP A 233 12.64 -31.25 85.76
N GLN A 234 11.34 -30.95 85.94
CA GLN A 234 10.34 -31.85 86.55
C GLN A 234 9.05 -31.89 85.72
N THR A 235 9.19 -32.09 84.40
CA THR A 235 8.10 -32.04 83.42
C THR A 235 6.94 -33.00 83.70
N LEU A 236 7.19 -34.10 84.42
CA LEU A 236 6.16 -35.06 84.84
C LEU A 236 5.13 -34.46 85.80
N ARG A 237 5.41 -33.36 86.50
CA ARG A 237 4.42 -32.64 87.32
C ARG A 237 3.28 -32.05 86.49
N CYS A 238 3.51 -31.81 85.19
CA CYS A 238 2.51 -31.31 84.26
C CYS A 238 1.77 -32.43 83.51
N SER A 239 1.99 -33.70 83.87
CA SER A 239 1.45 -34.84 83.11
C SER A 239 -0.06 -34.88 83.04
N ASP A 240 -0.74 -34.49 84.12
CA ASP A 240 -2.21 -34.54 84.14
C ASP A 240 -2.81 -33.42 83.30
N LEU A 241 -2.22 -32.22 83.35
CA LEU A 241 -2.57 -31.11 82.47
C LEU A 241 -2.30 -31.42 80.99
N ALA A 242 -1.23 -32.18 80.71
CA ALA A 242 -0.94 -32.68 79.36
C ALA A 242 -1.97 -33.69 78.85
N LYS A 243 -2.44 -34.59 79.73
CA LYS A 243 -3.53 -35.51 79.40
C LYS A 243 -4.83 -34.76 79.12
N GLU A 244 -5.17 -33.76 79.92
CA GLU A 244 -6.36 -32.92 79.72
C GLU A 244 -6.31 -32.15 78.39
N TYR A 245 -5.16 -31.55 78.08
CA TYR A 245 -4.97 -30.88 76.79
C TYR A 245 -5.14 -31.83 75.60
N MET A 246 -4.55 -33.03 75.69
CA MET A 246 -4.70 -34.07 74.66
C MET A 246 -6.14 -34.55 74.52
N GLN A 247 -6.85 -34.77 75.63
CA GLN A 247 -8.26 -35.15 75.60
C GLN A 247 -9.12 -34.06 74.96
N CYS A 248 -8.83 -32.79 75.22
CA CYS A 248 -9.51 -31.67 74.56
C CYS A 248 -9.26 -31.69 73.03
N ILE A 249 -8.01 -31.89 72.59
CA ILE A 249 -7.68 -32.00 71.15
C ILE A 249 -8.42 -33.17 70.50
N ASP A 250 -8.43 -34.34 71.14
CA ASP A 250 -9.07 -35.53 70.56
C ASP A 250 -10.58 -35.41 70.53
N ALA A 251 -11.20 -34.78 71.54
CA ALA A 251 -12.61 -34.43 71.51
C ALA A 251 -12.92 -33.44 70.38
N ALA A 252 -12.08 -32.41 70.21
CA ALA A 252 -12.22 -31.44 69.13
C ALA A 252 -12.08 -32.10 67.74
N LYS A 253 -11.07 -32.96 67.55
CA LYS A 253 -10.89 -33.73 66.31
C LYS A 253 -12.10 -34.59 65.99
N LYS A 254 -12.64 -35.33 66.97
CA LYS A 254 -13.85 -36.15 66.80
C LYS A 254 -15.04 -35.29 66.38
N ASN A 255 -15.23 -34.12 66.99
CA ASN A 255 -16.33 -33.22 66.63
C ASN A 255 -16.16 -32.57 65.24
N LEU A 256 -14.92 -32.26 64.83
CA LEU A 256 -14.61 -31.68 63.52
C LEU A 256 -14.65 -32.70 62.38
N LEU A 257 -14.45 -33.99 62.65
CA LEU A 257 -14.47 -35.06 61.64
C LEU A 257 -15.87 -35.61 61.34
N VAL A 258 -16.89 -35.31 62.17
CA VAL A 258 -18.19 -36.01 62.13
C VAL A 258 -19.28 -35.36 61.26
N ASN A 259 -19.08 -34.21 60.63
CA ASN A 259 -20.14 -33.62 59.79
C ASN A 259 -19.64 -32.95 58.52
N HIS A 260 -19.49 -33.71 57.43
CA HIS A 260 -19.53 -33.19 56.06
C HIS A 260 -20.05 -34.28 55.08
N GLY A 261 -21.36 -34.51 55.11
CA GLY A 261 -22.13 -35.19 54.06
C GLY A 261 -23.23 -34.26 53.59
#